data_AF-A0A942FJ68-F1
#
_entry.id   AF-A0A942FJ68-F1
#
_cell.length_a   1.000
_cell.length_b   1.000
_cell.length_c   1.000
_cell.angle_alpha   90.00
_cell.angle_beta   90.00
_cell.angle_gamma   90.00
#
_symmetry.space_group_name_H-M   'P 1'
#
loop_
_entity.id
_entity.type
_entity.pdbx_description
1 polymer ?
#
loop_
_entity_poly.entity_id
_entity_poly.type
_entity_poly.pdbx_seq_one_letter_code
_entity_poly.pdbx_strand_id
1 'polypeptide(L)' 'MRKDKIIYSINIEDVQNVAQQELGRALTDSELKIVEDKIGDQFDWFEAIASVIATHIEQHKSVQSN' A
#
# COMPACT_ATOMS: atom_id res chain seq x y z
N MET A 1 -13.76 -1.63 -14.90
CA MET A 1 -12.61 -0.81 -14.46
C MET A 1 -11.47 -0.97 -15.46
N ARG A 2 -10.54 -0.01 -15.54
CA ARG A 2 -9.33 -0.20 -16.35
C ARG A 2 -8.42 -1.23 -15.69
N LYS A 3 -7.78 -2.10 -16.47
CA LYS A 3 -6.94 -3.21 -15.97
C LYS A 3 -5.68 -2.71 -15.25
N ASP A 4 -5.26 -1.49 -15.56
CA ASP A 4 -4.07 -0.79 -15.09
C ASP A 4 -4.41 0.29 -14.05
N LYS A 5 -5.64 0.29 -13.51
CA LYS A 5 -6.00 1.25 -12.46
C LYS A 5 -5.19 0.95 -11.20
N ILE A 6 -4.36 1.92 -10.80
CA ILE A 6 -3.73 1.95 -9.47
C ILE A 6 -4.85 2.15 -8.42
N ILE A 7 -4.94 1.22 -7.47
CA ILE A 7 -5.91 1.29 -6.36
C ILE A 7 -5.33 2.08 -5.18
N TYR A 8 -4.05 1.90 -4.90
CA TYR A 8 -3.28 2.59 -3.86
C TYR A 8 -1.83 2.75 -4.32
N SER A 9 -1.18 3.86 -3.97
CA SER A 9 0.23 4.14 -4.29
C SER A 9 0.87 5.00 -3.22
N ILE A 10 2.16 4.76 -3.00
CA ILE A 10 3.07 5.65 -2.26
C ILE A 10 3.97 6.31 -3.30
N ASN A 11 4.10 7.63 -3.26
CA ASN A 11 4.97 8.38 -4.15
C ASN A 11 6.16 9.00 -3.40
N ILE A 12 7.08 9.66 -4.13
CA ILE A 12 8.28 10.28 -3.55
C ILE A 12 7.93 11.41 -2.58
N GLU A 13 6.87 12.18 -2.83
CA GLU A 13 6.42 13.24 -1.93
C GLU A 13 5.95 12.66 -0.59
N ASP A 14 5.21 11.56 -0.60
CA ASP A 14 4.80 10.85 0.62
C ASP A 14 6.02 10.42 1.44
N VAL A 15 7.03 9.84 0.78
CA VAL A 15 8.29 9.43 1.43
C VAL A 15 9.04 10.63 2.01
N GLN A 16 9.13 11.74 1.26
CA GLN A 16 9.82 12.94 1.73
C GLN A 16 9.09 13.63 2.88
N ASN A 17 7.75 13.63 2.88
CA ASN A 17 6.95 14.15 3.98
C ASN A 17 7.21 13.36 5.27
N VAL A 18 7.26 12.02 5.18
CA VAL A 18 7.63 11.16 6.33
C VAL A 18 9.06 11.44 6.77
N ALA A 19 10.02 11.56 5.84
CA ALA A 19 11.41 11.87 6.18
C ALA A 19 11.56 13.22 6.88
N GLN A 20 10.81 14.24 6.44
CA GLN A 20 10.83 15.55 7.09
C GLN A 20 10.25 15.49 8.51
N GLN A 21 9.24 14.66 8.77
CA GLN A 21 8.65 14.48 10.10
C GLN A 21 9.54 13.68 11.03
N GLU A 22 10.10 12.56 10.56
CA GLU A 22 10.85 11.61 11.38
C GLU A 22 12.34 11.98 11.53
N LEU A 23 12.94 12.57 10.49
CA LEU A 23 14.38 12.89 10.43
C LEU A 23 14.68 14.40 10.38
N GLY A 24 13.67 15.24 10.19
CA GLY A 24 13.85 16.69 10.08
C GLY A 24 14.51 17.16 8.79
N ARG A 25 14.69 16.27 7.80
CA ARG A 25 15.30 16.59 6.50
C ARG A 25 14.74 15.73 5.37
N ALA A 26 14.94 16.18 4.15
CA ALA A 26 14.72 15.38 2.95
C ALA A 26 15.76 14.23 2.82
N LEU A 27 15.33 13.14 2.21
CA LEU A 27 16.19 12.06 1.73
C LEU A 27 16.88 12.45 0.43
N THR A 28 18.11 11.99 0.28
CA THR A 28 18.85 12.03 -1.00
C THR A 28 18.32 10.98 -1.98
N ASP A 29 18.65 11.11 -3.26
CA ASP A 29 18.22 10.15 -4.29
C ASP A 29 18.66 8.70 -3.99
N SER A 30 19.86 8.52 -3.43
CA SER A 30 20.34 7.21 -3.00
C SER A 30 19.56 6.63 -1.83
N GLU A 31 19.12 7.49 -0.89
CA GLU A 31 18.29 7.07 0.24
C GLU A 31 16.86 6.76 -0.22
N LEU A 32 16.30 7.56 -1.13
CA LEU A 32 15.01 7.29 -1.76
C LEU A 32 15.02 5.94 -2.47
N LYS A 33 16.11 5.60 -3.17
CA LYS A 33 16.25 4.30 -3.83
C LYS A 33 16.21 3.13 -2.83
N ILE A 34 16.86 3.29 -1.68
CA ILE A 34 16.81 2.30 -0.60
C ILE A 34 15.38 2.12 -0.08
N VAL A 35 14.61 3.20 0.06
CA VAL A 35 13.20 3.13 0.46
C VAL A 35 12.37 2.42 -0.60
N GLU A 36 12.49 2.80 -1.87
CA GLU A 36 11.78 2.17 -2.99
C GLU A 36 12.00 0.65 -3.02
N ASP A 37 13.25 0.21 -2.88
CA ASP A 37 13.61 -1.20 -2.99
C ASP A 37 13.14 -2.04 -1.78
N LYS A 38 12.97 -1.42 -0.61
CA LYS A 38 12.66 -2.13 0.65
C LYS A 38 11.23 -1.98 1.13
N ILE A 39 10.54 -0.90 0.75
CA ILE A 39 9.21 -0.59 1.29
C ILE A 39 8.17 -1.65 0.91
N GLY A 40 8.32 -2.25 -0.28
CA GLY A 40 7.48 -3.35 -0.74
C GLY A 40 7.60 -4.60 0.12
N ASP A 41 8.77 -4.88 0.69
CA ASP A 41 8.98 -6.03 1.58
C ASP A 41 8.33 -5.84 2.96
N GLN A 42 8.03 -4.61 3.35
CA GLN A 42 7.40 -4.29 4.64
C GLN A 42 5.87 -4.37 4.58
N PHE A 43 5.28 -4.31 3.38
CA PHE A 43 3.83 -4.34 3.18
C PHE A 43 3.42 -5.59 2.41
N ASP A 44 2.84 -6.56 3.13
CA ASP A 44 2.22 -7.74 2.51
C ASP A 44 0.92 -7.34 1.80
N TRP A 45 1.08 -6.79 0.59
CA TRP A 45 -0.03 -6.34 -0.25
C TRP A 45 -0.95 -7.49 -0.64
N PHE A 46 -0.44 -8.72 -0.71
CA PHE A 46 -1.25 -9.88 -1.03
C PHE A 46 -2.22 -10.16 0.11
N GLU A 47 -1.72 -10.25 1.34
CA GLU A 47 -2.56 -10.50 2.52
C GLU A 47 -3.56 -9.36 2.75
N ALA A 48 -3.14 -8.11 2.54
CA ALA A 48 -4.06 -6.96 2.66
C ALA A 48 -5.24 -7.06 1.67
N ILE A 49 -4.97 -7.44 0.42
CA ILE A 49 -6.03 -7.65 -0.59
C ILE A 49 -6.90 -8.85 -0.23
N ALA A 50 -6.28 -9.98 0.13
CA ALA A 50 -6.99 -11.21 0.49
C ALA A 50 -7.93 -11.00 1.68
N SER A 51 -7.46 -10.29 2.71
CA SER A 51 -8.24 -9.95 3.89
C SER A 51 -9.46 -9.10 3.54
N VAL A 52 -9.32 -8.05 2.72
CA VAL A 52 -10.46 -7.21 2.28
C VAL A 52 -11.48 -8.04 1.50
N ILE A 53 -11.04 -8.94 0.63
CA ILE A 53 -11.93 -9.84 -0.12
C ILE A 53 -12.71 -10.75 0.84
N ALA A 54 -12.02 -11.45 1.75
CA ALA A 54 -12.64 -12.39 2.68
C ALA A 54 -13.65 -11.70 3.62
N THR A 55 -13.29 -10.52 4.14
CA THR A 55 -14.09 -9.82 5.16
C THR A 55 -15.27 -9.06 4.57
N HIS A 56 -15.12 -8.42 3.41
CA HIS A 56 -16.12 -7.50 2.87
C HIS A 56 -16.83 -8.03 1.63
N ILE A 57 -16.30 -9.06 0.97
CA ILE A 57 -16.90 -9.61 -0.26
C ILE A 57 -17.48 -11.01 0.00
N GLU A 58 -16.74 -11.91 0.62
CA GLU A 58 -17.20 -13.31 0.80
C GLU A 58 -18.32 -13.47 1.83
N GLN A 59 -18.47 -12.54 2.78
CA GLN A 59 -19.60 -12.53 3.73
C GLN A 59 -20.97 -12.26 3.08
N HIS A 60 -21.01 -11.78 1.83
CA HIS A 60 -22.27 -11.56 1.11
C HIS A 60 -22.90 -12.82 0.51
N LYS A 61 -22.26 -14.00 0.58
CA LYS A 61 -22.83 -15.25 0.03
C LYS A 61 -23.76 -16.00 0.98
N SER A 62 -23.77 -15.72 2.28
CA SER A 62 -24.53 -16.49 3.27
C SER A 62 -25.96 -15.97 3.56
N VAL A 63 -26.40 -14.86 2.93
CA VAL A 63 -27.72 -14.25 3.21
C VAL A 63 -28.73 -14.39 2.05
N GLN A 64 -28.40 -15.10 0.96
CA GLN A 64 -29.36 -15.37 -0.15
C GLN A 64 -29.77 -16.84 -0.25
N SER A 65 -29.83 -17.56 0.87
CA SER A 65 -30.51 -18.84 0.95
C SER A 65 -31.23 -18.94 2.28
N ASN A 66 -32.47 -18.43 2.30
CA ASN A 66 -33.60 -18.92 3.09
C ASN A 66 -34.87 -18.22 2.59
#